data_AF-A0A348PP37-F1
#
_entry.id   AF-A0A348PP37-F1
#
_cell.length_a   1.000
_cell.length_b   1.000
_cell.length_c   1.000
_cell.angle_alpha   90.00
_cell.angle_beta   90.00
_cell.angle_gamma   90.00
#
_symmetry.space_group_name_H-M   'P 1'
#
loop_
_entity.id
_entity.type
_entity.pdbx_description
1 polymer ?
#
loop_
_entity_poly.entity_id
_entity_poly.type
_entity_poly.pdbx_seq_one_letter_code
_entity_poly.pdbx_strand_id
1 'polypeptide(L)'
;MKKLIFLLLLFSFAYSNGSFAQGTLTFEGEYESGKATYEYVQGDMQQRLLSGKFQYEEIRDIPTRNGENEILITGNFNNDKKHLAWGYTIKSTADTGLTESIIGNYLEGQKSGLWTQRIRSNADDHEVKVVQASFIKNQFRGPFKFTFENPVSVNIKKLNITGSFDAKGLMDGDWNINYTNGIDEEFKDIMKFQHGVMAYRSFHNMSKGEVLETVNEVDFLNSFFINLDRLDSFSIVDEKKYGSKSKTIDHPILKEVFKVWTELTPVNTNNEYNAPIPNGIIKKGEMVSKKALEMNAEIIDWKETPKGKKEYEKMLAIQKAYDTKINVANIQYDQKNYRQALPLYKEALAIKNEAFANKRIADINEFLKVEEEKKQFITAINSRYELWKGNEKMLAAEDYYGKKNHLYEASIIALDFEKKQLLSAHQETRAFIERRAMDELTVESLRGFQTALDEVIRLQDQIKALTKREDTKELEKTLKKMEDASAISKTIMAG
;
A
#
# COMPACT_ATOMS: atom_id res chain seq x y z
N MET A 1 46.88 -71.69 -15.46
CA MET A 1 45.75 -71.61 -16.42
C MET A 1 44.66 -70.79 -15.74
N LYS A 2 44.60 -69.46 -15.85
CA LYS A 2 44.02 -68.62 -16.91
C LYS A 2 42.58 -68.97 -17.32
N LYS A 3 41.68 -68.01 -17.01
CA LYS A 3 40.48 -67.55 -17.77
C LYS A 3 39.18 -68.37 -17.52
N LEU A 4 37.98 -67.80 -17.39
CA LEU A 4 37.43 -66.50 -17.83
C LEU A 4 36.00 -66.23 -17.24
N ILE A 5 35.57 -64.96 -17.29
CA ILE A 5 34.18 -64.37 -17.33
C ILE A 5 33.52 -64.08 -15.96
N PHE A 6 33.24 -62.86 -15.45
CA PHE A 6 32.71 -61.54 -15.90
C PHE A 6 31.21 -61.33 -15.61
N LEU A 7 30.97 -60.37 -14.71
CA LEU A 7 29.89 -59.35 -14.64
C LEU A 7 28.44 -59.72 -14.25
N LEU A 8 27.96 -59.10 -13.16
CA LEU A 8 26.99 -57.97 -13.10
C LEU A 8 26.17 -58.04 -11.79
N LEU A 9 26.49 -57.16 -10.83
CA LEU A 9 25.57 -56.82 -9.73
C LEU A 9 25.47 -55.31 -9.67
N LEU A 10 24.27 -54.83 -9.98
CA LEU A 10 23.88 -53.44 -10.11
C LEU A 10 23.84 -52.72 -8.76
N PHE A 11 24.58 -51.62 -8.74
CA PHE A 11 24.44 -50.41 -7.94
C PHE A 11 23.04 -50.11 -7.35
N SER A 12 23.01 -49.75 -6.07
CA SER A 12 22.32 -48.54 -5.60
C SER A 12 22.95 -48.02 -4.29
N PHE A 13 23.81 -47.02 -4.47
CA PHE A 13 24.19 -45.90 -3.60
C PHE A 13 23.77 -45.94 -2.13
N ALA A 14 24.73 -46.30 -1.26
CA ALA A 14 24.94 -45.57 -0.01
C ALA A 14 26.32 -44.89 -0.11
N TYR A 15 26.33 -43.63 -0.54
CA TYR A 15 27.48 -42.76 -0.29
C TYR A 15 27.52 -42.53 1.22
N SER A 16 28.23 -43.40 1.94
CA SER A 16 28.78 -43.03 3.23
C SER A 16 29.87 -42.01 2.96
N ASN A 17 29.52 -40.73 2.97
CA ASN A 17 30.51 -39.67 3.18
C ASN A 17 31.13 -39.94 4.54
N GLY A 18 32.29 -40.60 4.54
CA GLY A 18 33.21 -40.57 5.66
C GLY A 18 33.60 -39.12 5.87
N SER A 19 32.96 -38.47 6.83
CA SER A 19 33.48 -37.22 7.37
C SER A 19 34.79 -37.60 8.06
N PHE A 20 35.91 -37.40 7.36
CA PHE A 20 37.19 -37.27 8.04
C PHE A 20 37.00 -36.15 9.07
N ALA A 21 36.98 -36.50 10.36
CA ALA A 21 37.19 -35.53 11.42
C ALA A 21 38.62 -35.04 11.24
N GLN A 22 38.77 -33.99 10.44
CA GLN A 22 40.05 -33.37 10.16
C GLN A 22 40.50 -32.69 11.45
N GLY A 23 41.54 -33.24 12.07
CA GLY A 23 42.04 -32.74 13.35
C GLY A 23 42.40 -31.26 13.26
N THR A 24 42.11 -30.53 14.33
CA THR A 24 42.53 -29.14 14.50
C THR A 24 44.05 -29.05 14.50
N LEU A 25 44.60 -28.17 13.67
CA LEU A 25 46.04 -27.86 13.60
C LEU A 25 46.30 -26.52 14.28
N THR A 26 47.52 -26.32 14.77
CA THR A 26 47.95 -25.05 15.40
C THR A 26 49.01 -24.38 14.53
N PHE A 27 48.91 -23.05 14.39
CA PHE A 27 49.94 -22.20 13.82
C PHE A 27 50.41 -21.21 14.88
N GLU A 28 51.71 -20.95 14.92
CA GLU A 28 52.34 -19.90 15.72
C GLU A 28 53.33 -19.16 14.84
N GLY A 29 53.27 -17.83 14.82
CA GLY A 29 54.19 -17.00 14.06
C GLY A 29 53.68 -15.58 13.83
N GLU A 30 54.34 -14.87 12.92
CA GLU A 30 53.96 -13.51 12.53
C GLU A 30 52.54 -13.48 11.95
N TYR A 31 51.76 -12.51 12.40
CA TYR A 31 50.39 -12.26 11.98
C TYR A 31 50.14 -10.75 12.00
N GLU A 32 49.86 -10.17 10.82
CA GLU A 32 49.77 -8.71 10.66
C GLU A 32 51.03 -7.99 11.20
N SER A 33 50.88 -7.11 12.20
CA SER A 33 51.98 -6.35 12.83
C SER A 33 52.52 -6.98 14.11
N GLY A 34 52.03 -8.16 14.50
CA GLY A 34 52.41 -8.84 15.73
C GLY A 34 52.55 -10.35 15.53
N LYS A 35 52.37 -11.11 16.60
CA LYS A 35 52.43 -12.57 16.60
C LYS A 35 51.08 -13.15 16.94
N ALA A 36 50.67 -14.22 16.27
CA ALA A 36 49.47 -14.96 16.63
C ALA A 36 49.75 -16.44 16.80
N THR A 37 49.03 -17.03 17.76
CA THR A 37 48.86 -18.47 17.92
C THR A 37 47.40 -18.79 17.65
N TYR A 38 47.10 -19.65 16.66
CA TYR A 38 45.71 -19.98 16.32
C TYR A 38 45.51 -21.41 15.87
N GLU A 39 44.32 -21.92 16.17
CA GLU A 39 43.83 -23.22 15.75
C GLU A 39 43.02 -23.12 14.45
N TYR A 40 43.22 -24.08 13.53
CA TYR A 40 42.54 -24.12 12.23
C TYR A 40 42.25 -25.54 11.75
N VAL A 41 41.25 -25.66 10.88
CA VAL A 41 40.95 -26.86 10.10
C VAL A 41 41.27 -26.58 8.64
N GLN A 42 41.85 -27.55 7.93
CA GLN A 42 42.33 -27.34 6.56
C GLN A 42 41.31 -27.80 5.53
N GLY A 43 40.50 -26.89 4.99
CA GLY A 43 39.48 -27.27 4.00
C GLY A 43 40.02 -27.87 2.70
N ASP A 44 39.11 -28.42 1.88
CA ASP A 44 39.38 -29.19 0.65
C ASP A 44 40.30 -28.50 -0.39
N MET A 45 40.46 -27.17 -0.30
CA MET A 45 41.29 -26.35 -1.20
C MET A 45 42.53 -25.75 -0.52
N GLN A 46 43.05 -26.40 0.52
CA GLN A 46 44.13 -25.88 1.39
C GLN A 46 43.81 -24.56 2.12
N GLN A 47 42.54 -24.15 2.14
CA GLN A 47 42.11 -22.99 2.91
C GLN A 47 42.18 -23.30 4.40
N ARG A 48 42.87 -22.46 5.17
CA ARG A 48 42.90 -22.54 6.63
C ARG A 48 41.67 -21.83 7.20
N LEU A 49 40.73 -22.61 7.71
CA LEU A 49 39.56 -22.09 8.42
C LEU A 49 39.90 -22.04 9.91
N LEU A 50 39.95 -20.85 10.49
CA LEU A 50 40.19 -20.69 11.92
C LEU A 50 39.05 -21.39 12.68
N SER A 51 39.42 -22.32 13.56
CA SER A 51 38.44 -23.12 14.30
C SER A 51 39.12 -23.66 15.55
N GLY A 52 38.79 -23.05 16.68
CA GLY A 52 39.46 -23.25 17.96
C GLY A 52 40.06 -21.96 18.54
N LYS A 53 41.03 -22.10 19.43
CA LYS A 53 41.66 -20.99 20.16
C LYS A 53 42.41 -20.02 19.24
N PHE A 54 42.39 -18.76 19.64
CA PHE A 54 43.16 -17.68 19.01
C PHE A 54 43.79 -16.81 20.10
N GLN A 55 45.06 -16.48 19.92
CA GLN A 55 45.80 -15.53 20.72
C GLN A 55 46.64 -14.65 19.80
N TYR A 56 46.69 -13.35 20.08
CA TYR A 56 47.49 -12.38 19.35
C TYR A 56 48.17 -11.43 20.32
N GLU A 57 49.43 -11.12 20.04
CA GLU A 57 50.30 -10.25 20.83
C GLU A 57 51.04 -9.26 19.95
N GLU A 58 51.11 -8.01 20.39
CA GLU A 58 51.81 -6.93 19.69
C GLU A 58 52.30 -5.89 20.71
N ILE A 59 53.44 -5.26 20.43
CA ILE A 59 53.82 -3.98 21.06
C ILE A 59 53.66 -2.90 20.00
N ARG A 60 52.82 -1.91 20.28
CA ARG A 60 52.49 -0.82 19.36
C ARG A 60 52.65 0.53 20.04
N ASP A 61 53.35 1.45 19.38
CA ASP A 61 53.33 2.86 19.78
C ASP A 61 51.96 3.48 19.48
N ILE A 62 51.28 3.96 20.52
CA ILE A 62 50.00 4.67 20.42
C ILE A 62 50.22 6.03 21.07
N PRO A 63 50.62 7.07 20.30
CA PRO A 63 50.96 8.39 20.85
C PRO A 63 49.86 9.00 21.72
N THR A 64 48.59 8.70 21.40
CA THR A 64 47.41 9.18 22.13
C THR A 64 47.21 8.51 23.49
N ARG A 65 48.00 7.47 23.79
CA ARG A 65 48.07 6.74 25.06
C ARG A 65 49.43 6.84 25.72
N ASN A 66 50.19 7.88 25.36
CA ASN A 66 51.49 8.20 25.95
C ASN A 66 52.57 7.12 25.73
N GLY A 67 52.61 6.53 24.53
CA GLY A 67 53.75 5.73 24.07
C GLY A 67 53.41 4.28 23.71
N GLU A 68 54.35 3.37 24.00
CA GLU A 68 54.22 1.96 23.68
C GLU A 68 53.15 1.25 24.52
N ASN A 69 52.39 0.37 23.88
CA ASN A 69 51.32 -0.41 24.49
C ASN A 69 51.47 -1.88 24.13
N GLU A 70 51.39 -2.75 25.14
CA GLU A 70 51.25 -4.19 25.00
C GLU A 70 49.78 -4.52 24.67
N ILE A 71 49.57 -5.16 23.53
CA ILE A 71 48.26 -5.59 23.06
C ILE A 71 48.19 -7.12 23.20
N LEU A 72 47.19 -7.61 23.92
CA LEU A 72 46.86 -9.04 24.02
C LEU A 72 45.42 -9.24 23.61
N ILE A 73 45.19 -10.11 22.64
CA ILE A 73 43.85 -10.50 22.18
C ILE A 73 43.72 -12.00 22.31
N THR A 74 42.65 -12.46 22.94
CA THR A 74 42.35 -13.88 23.10
C THR A 74 40.91 -14.14 22.69
N GLY A 75 40.65 -15.31 22.12
CA GLY A 75 39.31 -15.68 21.71
C GLY A 75 39.23 -17.07 21.13
N ASN A 76 38.06 -17.40 20.60
CA ASN A 76 37.86 -18.64 19.84
C ASN A 76 37.20 -18.33 18.50
N PHE A 77 37.61 -19.06 17.49
CA PHE A 77 36.91 -19.14 16.22
C PHE A 77 36.11 -20.44 16.14
N ASN A 78 35.03 -20.41 15.36
CA ASN A 78 34.34 -21.59 14.86
C ASN A 78 34.10 -21.36 13.37
N ASN A 79 34.78 -22.12 12.52
CA ASN A 79 34.70 -22.00 11.06
C ASN A 79 34.81 -20.54 10.56
N ASP A 80 35.94 -19.90 10.89
CA ASP A 80 36.29 -18.52 10.56
C ASP A 80 35.41 -17.43 11.20
N LYS A 81 34.46 -17.78 12.07
CA LYS A 81 33.63 -16.81 12.82
C LYS A 81 34.06 -16.71 14.27
N LYS A 82 34.04 -15.50 14.85
CA LYS A 82 34.26 -15.32 16.28
C LYS A 82 33.19 -16.07 17.08
N HIS A 83 33.60 -16.80 18.10
CA HIS A 83 32.73 -17.65 18.91
C HIS A 83 33.13 -17.64 20.39
N LEU A 84 32.14 -17.77 21.27
CA LEU A 84 32.29 -17.76 22.73
C LEU A 84 33.06 -16.54 23.22
N ALA A 85 33.80 -16.68 24.31
CA ALA A 85 34.49 -15.60 24.99
C ALA A 85 35.62 -15.03 24.13
N TRP A 86 35.67 -13.71 24.08
CA TRP A 86 36.73 -12.91 23.51
C TRP A 86 37.18 -11.88 24.54
N GLY A 87 38.49 -11.73 24.67
CA GLY A 87 39.14 -10.80 25.58
C GLY A 87 40.18 -9.98 24.85
N TYR A 88 40.22 -8.70 25.13
CA TYR A 88 41.19 -7.77 24.57
C TYR A 88 41.77 -6.93 25.69
N THR A 89 43.09 -6.83 25.71
CA THR A 89 43.84 -6.04 26.69
C THR A 89 44.78 -5.13 25.92
N ILE A 90 44.76 -3.83 26.23
CA ILE A 90 45.73 -2.86 25.73
C ILE A 90 46.32 -2.17 26.94
N LYS A 91 47.58 -2.45 27.24
CA LYS A 91 48.26 -2.01 28.44
C LYS A 91 49.43 -1.10 28.06
N SER A 92 49.41 0.15 28.52
CA SER A 92 50.58 1.02 28.41
C SER A 92 51.79 0.41 29.10
N THR A 93 52.96 0.50 28.48
CA THR A 93 54.24 0.09 29.09
C THR A 93 54.71 1.07 30.17
N ALA A 94 54.21 2.31 30.16
CA ALA A 94 54.45 3.30 31.21
C ALA A 94 53.57 3.06 32.45
N ASP A 95 54.17 3.20 33.64
CA ASP A 95 53.50 3.09 34.95
C ASP A 95 52.42 4.17 35.18
N THR A 96 52.51 5.30 34.48
CA THR A 96 51.52 6.39 34.53
C THR A 96 50.48 6.31 33.41
N GLY A 97 50.53 5.26 32.58
CA GLY A 97 49.63 5.08 31.46
C GLY A 97 48.29 4.44 31.84
N LEU A 98 47.58 3.95 30.82
CA LEU A 98 46.26 3.34 30.98
C LEU A 98 46.28 1.87 30.58
N THR A 99 45.46 1.07 31.26
CA THR A 99 45.13 -0.30 30.88
C THR A 99 43.66 -0.38 30.47
N GLU A 100 43.41 -0.82 29.25
CA GLU A 100 42.09 -1.10 28.74
C GLU A 100 41.84 -2.62 28.69
N SER A 101 40.65 -3.04 29.10
CA SER A 101 40.20 -4.43 29.00
C SER A 101 38.79 -4.50 28.46
N ILE A 102 38.58 -5.31 27.42
CA ILE A 102 37.28 -5.53 26.80
C ILE A 102 37.01 -7.03 26.78
N ILE A 103 35.87 -7.43 27.32
CA ILE A 103 35.45 -8.82 27.38
C ILE A 103 34.00 -8.97 26.96
N GLY A 104 33.71 -10.06 26.26
CA GLY A 104 32.35 -10.41 25.89
C GLY A 104 32.31 -11.68 25.05
N ASN A 105 31.12 -12.06 24.62
CA ASN A 105 30.93 -13.26 23.80
C ASN A 105 30.50 -12.95 22.38
N TYR A 106 30.93 -13.80 21.45
CA TYR A 106 30.36 -13.88 20.12
C TYR A 106 29.58 -15.19 19.94
N LEU A 107 28.51 -15.13 19.16
CA LEU A 107 27.81 -16.28 18.61
C LEU A 107 27.71 -16.10 17.11
N GLU A 108 28.28 -17.04 16.34
CA GLU A 108 28.33 -16.97 14.88
C GLU A 108 28.91 -15.64 14.35
N GLY A 109 29.93 -15.09 15.00
CA GLY A 109 30.54 -13.81 14.61
C GLY A 109 29.75 -12.57 15.01
N GLN A 110 28.67 -12.71 15.80
CA GLN A 110 27.86 -11.60 16.28
C GLN A 110 27.98 -11.46 17.80
N LYS A 111 28.13 -10.23 18.30
CA LYS A 111 28.15 -9.93 19.74
C LYS A 111 26.89 -10.50 20.40
N SER A 112 27.09 -11.21 21.49
CA SER A 112 26.02 -11.83 22.26
C SER A 112 26.38 -11.84 23.75
N GLY A 113 25.37 -11.74 24.61
CA GLY A 113 25.53 -11.65 26.05
C GLY A 113 26.08 -10.30 26.51
N LEU A 114 26.52 -10.25 27.76
CA LEU A 114 27.09 -9.05 28.35
C LEU A 114 28.50 -8.80 27.79
N TRP A 115 28.72 -7.57 27.36
CA TRP A 115 30.01 -7.02 27.01
C TRP A 115 30.40 -5.95 28.02
N THR A 116 31.67 -5.95 28.43
CA THR A 116 32.23 -4.99 29.36
C THR A 116 33.52 -4.42 28.82
N GLN A 117 33.64 -3.09 28.81
CA GLN A 117 34.87 -2.35 28.56
C GLN A 117 35.26 -1.63 29.85
N ARG A 118 36.54 -1.72 30.23
CA ARG A 118 37.11 -0.99 31.36
C ARG A 118 38.39 -0.30 30.94
N ILE A 119 38.61 0.91 31.42
CA ILE A 119 39.90 1.59 31.36
C ILE A 119 40.29 1.95 32.78
N ARG A 120 41.51 1.59 33.18
CA ARG A 120 42.09 1.91 34.48
C ARG A 120 43.39 2.68 34.32
N SER A 121 43.63 3.57 35.27
CA SER A 121 44.92 4.23 35.42
C SER A 121 45.91 3.26 36.07
N ASN A 122 47.11 3.14 35.48
CA ASN A 122 48.16 2.29 36.03
C ASN A 122 48.78 2.87 37.32
N ALA A 123 48.70 4.20 37.50
CA ALA A 123 49.35 4.88 38.61
C ALA A 123 48.67 4.63 39.98
N ASP A 124 47.35 4.48 39.98
CA ASP A 124 46.51 4.44 41.18
C ASP A 124 45.34 3.43 41.08
N ASP A 125 45.29 2.62 40.01
CA ASP A 125 44.29 1.57 39.73
C ASP A 125 42.82 2.05 39.76
N HIS A 126 42.59 3.36 39.59
CA HIS A 126 41.22 3.88 39.52
C HIS A 126 40.57 3.60 38.16
N GLU A 127 39.27 3.29 38.17
CA GLU A 127 38.49 3.09 36.95
C GLU A 127 38.15 4.45 36.29
N VAL A 128 38.91 4.80 35.25
CA VAL A 128 38.69 5.97 34.38
C VAL A 128 37.40 5.79 33.57
N LYS A 129 37.13 4.56 33.11
CA LYS A 129 35.98 4.26 32.26
C LYS A 129 35.43 2.87 32.53
N VAL A 130 34.11 2.74 32.58
CA VAL A 130 33.41 1.46 32.59
C VAL A 130 32.20 1.53 31.67
N VAL A 131 32.08 0.57 30.76
CA VAL A 131 30.92 0.43 29.90
C VAL A 131 30.41 -0.99 29.97
N GLN A 132 29.11 -1.15 30.14
CA GLN A 132 28.43 -2.43 30.15
C GLN A 132 27.25 -2.37 29.19
N ALA A 133 27.24 -3.27 28.21
CA ALA A 133 26.21 -3.36 27.21
C ALA A 133 25.92 -4.83 26.93
N SER A 134 24.65 -5.22 26.90
CA SER A 134 24.28 -6.59 26.53
C SER A 134 23.79 -6.64 25.09
N PHE A 135 24.07 -7.75 24.42
CA PHE A 135 23.76 -7.96 23.01
C PHE A 135 23.04 -9.28 22.76
N ILE A 136 22.19 -9.29 21.73
CA ILE A 136 21.74 -10.50 21.07
C ILE A 136 21.99 -10.28 19.57
N LYS A 137 22.88 -11.07 18.97
CA LYS A 137 23.15 -11.03 17.53
C LYS A 137 23.49 -9.61 17.01
N ASN A 138 24.44 -8.94 17.66
CA ASN A 138 24.86 -7.54 17.42
C ASN A 138 23.83 -6.45 17.72
N GLN A 139 22.66 -6.80 18.26
CA GLN A 139 21.65 -5.83 18.65
C GLN A 139 21.70 -5.61 20.17
N PHE A 140 21.68 -4.35 20.61
CA PHE A 140 21.61 -4.02 22.03
C PHE A 140 20.39 -4.64 22.69
N ARG A 141 20.53 -5.02 23.97
CA ARG A 141 19.47 -5.65 24.74
C ARG A 141 19.61 -5.33 26.21
N GLY A 142 18.50 -4.98 26.86
CA GLY A 142 18.46 -4.82 28.31
C GLY A 142 19.34 -3.66 28.80
N PRO A 143 19.85 -3.74 30.04
CA PRO A 143 20.54 -2.62 30.67
C PRO A 143 21.79 -2.15 29.92
N PHE A 144 21.97 -0.84 29.89
CA PHE A 144 23.15 -0.16 29.39
C PHE A 144 23.71 0.76 30.50
N LYS A 145 25.04 0.71 30.68
CA LYS A 145 25.75 1.58 31.62
C LYS A 145 27.03 2.09 30.97
N PHE A 146 27.30 3.38 31.13
CA PHE A 146 28.55 4.01 30.74
C PHE A 146 28.97 4.99 31.84
N THR A 147 30.19 4.87 32.32
CA THR A 147 30.82 5.83 33.23
C THR A 147 32.18 6.20 32.70
N PHE A 148 32.53 7.48 32.76
CA PHE A 148 33.80 8.02 32.32
C PHE A 148 34.18 9.23 33.18
N GLU A 149 35.45 9.33 33.53
CA GLU A 149 36.03 10.46 34.25
C GLU A 149 37.45 10.72 33.76
N ASN A 150 37.68 11.92 33.22
CA ASN A 150 38.98 12.43 32.81
C ASN A 150 39.06 13.94 33.11
N PRO A 151 39.71 14.36 34.21
CA PRO A 151 39.68 15.76 34.66
C PRO A 151 40.38 16.73 33.70
N VAL A 152 41.27 16.25 32.83
CA VAL A 152 42.02 17.09 31.87
C VAL A 152 41.37 17.15 30.48
N SER A 153 40.22 16.50 30.28
CA SER A 153 39.48 16.54 29.02
C SER A 153 38.91 17.94 28.74
N VAL A 154 39.06 18.42 27.51
CA VAL A 154 38.59 19.76 27.09
C VAL A 154 37.12 19.78 26.66
N ASN A 155 36.48 18.63 26.46
CA ASN A 155 35.10 18.55 26.00
C ASN A 155 34.15 18.02 27.08
N ILE A 156 34.34 16.76 27.49
CA ILE A 156 33.58 16.16 28.60
C ILE A 156 34.58 15.60 29.59
N LYS A 157 34.56 16.11 30.82
CA LYS A 157 35.39 15.64 31.94
C LYS A 157 34.77 14.45 32.65
N LYS A 158 33.45 14.42 32.77
CA LYS A 158 32.73 13.34 33.45
C LYS A 158 31.46 12.99 32.68
N LEU A 159 31.14 11.72 32.55
CA LEU A 159 29.94 11.24 31.88
C LEU A 159 29.40 10.00 32.57
N ASN A 160 28.13 10.00 32.92
CA ASN A 160 27.40 8.86 33.46
C ASN A 160 26.10 8.68 32.66
N ILE A 161 25.95 7.51 32.06
CA ILE A 161 24.76 7.12 31.29
C ILE A 161 24.22 5.83 31.86
N THR A 162 22.91 5.82 32.10
CA THR A 162 22.16 4.60 32.41
C THR A 162 20.89 4.57 31.57
N GLY A 163 20.49 3.37 31.15
CA GLY A 163 19.29 3.16 30.37
C GLY A 163 19.07 1.69 30.06
N SER A 164 18.08 1.39 29.23
CA SER A 164 17.80 0.02 28.80
C SER A 164 17.29 -0.05 27.36
N PHE A 165 17.47 -1.21 26.75
CA PHE A 165 16.92 -1.57 25.45
C PHE A 165 15.90 -2.70 25.58
N ASP A 166 14.89 -2.70 24.71
CA ASP A 166 13.79 -3.65 24.77
C ASP A 166 14.03 -4.99 24.02
N ALA A 167 12.96 -5.79 24.01
CA ALA A 167 12.47 -6.68 22.95
C ALA A 167 13.20 -6.76 21.60
N LYS A 168 13.42 -5.59 21.02
CA LYS A 168 13.75 -5.39 19.62
C LYS A 168 14.99 -4.50 19.48
N GLY A 169 15.72 -4.29 20.57
CA GLY A 169 16.90 -3.42 20.62
C GLY A 169 16.59 -1.94 20.45
N LEU A 170 15.35 -1.53 20.75
CA LEU A 170 14.95 -0.14 20.78
C LEU A 170 15.18 0.44 22.17
N MET A 171 15.51 1.73 22.27
CA MET A 171 15.63 2.41 23.56
C MET A 171 14.31 2.34 24.32
N ASP A 172 14.37 2.00 25.60
CA ASP A 172 13.17 1.77 26.40
C ASP A 172 13.39 2.09 27.87
N GLY A 173 12.32 2.52 28.54
CA GLY A 173 12.36 2.93 29.95
C GLY A 173 13.09 4.27 30.15
N ASP A 174 13.57 4.47 31.37
CA ASP A 174 14.22 5.71 31.77
C ASP A 174 15.70 5.73 31.36
N TRP A 175 16.11 6.82 30.75
CA TRP A 175 17.48 7.10 30.33
C TRP A 175 17.98 8.33 31.09
N ASN A 176 19.10 8.19 31.79
CA ASN A 176 19.70 9.28 32.56
C ASN A 176 21.11 9.52 32.05
N ILE A 177 21.39 10.75 31.63
CA ILE A 177 22.70 11.22 31.20
C ILE A 177 23.10 12.37 32.10
N ASN A 178 24.18 12.21 32.85
CA ASN A 178 24.78 13.29 33.63
C ASN A 178 26.20 13.52 33.10
N TYR A 179 26.57 14.76 32.82
CA TYR A 179 27.93 15.04 32.36
C TYR A 179 28.45 16.39 32.86
N THR A 180 29.78 16.47 32.99
CA THR A 180 30.52 17.70 33.28
C THR A 180 31.33 18.05 32.04
N ASN A 181 31.17 19.25 31.51
CA ASN A 181 31.89 19.68 30.31
C ASN A 181 33.34 20.13 30.64
N GLY A 182 34.10 20.54 29.62
CA GLY A 182 35.49 20.99 29.76
C GLY A 182 35.69 22.25 30.61
N ILE A 183 34.64 23.03 30.84
CA ILE A 183 34.67 24.26 31.67
C ILE A 183 33.97 24.07 33.03
N ASP A 184 33.82 22.81 33.47
CA ASP A 184 33.27 22.44 34.79
C ASP A 184 31.78 22.79 35.00
N GLU A 185 31.02 22.97 33.92
CA GLU A 185 29.56 23.05 34.01
C GLU A 185 28.95 21.64 34.00
N GLU A 186 28.00 21.42 34.90
CA GLU A 186 27.27 20.17 35.08
C GLU A 186 25.93 20.20 34.35
N PHE A 187 25.63 19.10 33.66
CA PHE A 187 24.42 18.93 32.87
C PHE A 187 23.72 17.62 33.24
N LYS A 188 22.39 17.65 33.17
CA LYS A 188 21.54 16.50 33.44
C LYS A 188 20.44 16.40 32.38
N ASP A 189 20.42 15.28 31.65
CA ASP A 189 19.40 14.94 30.67
C ASP A 189 18.66 13.67 31.11
N ILE A 190 17.38 13.82 31.43
CA ILE A 190 16.49 12.72 31.80
C ILE A 190 15.53 12.51 30.64
N MET A 191 15.54 11.33 30.05
CA MET A 191 14.65 10.94 28.97
C MET A 191 13.85 9.71 29.36
N LYS A 192 12.64 9.56 28.83
CA LYS A 192 11.86 8.32 28.93
C LYS A 192 11.49 7.86 27.54
N PHE A 193 11.78 6.60 27.25
CA PHE A 193 11.46 5.97 25.98
C PHE A 193 10.43 4.86 26.15
N GLN A 194 9.61 4.66 25.12
CA GLN A 194 8.74 3.50 24.96
C GLN A 194 8.95 2.95 23.57
N HIS A 195 9.51 1.74 23.47
CA HIS A 195 9.79 1.06 22.19
C HIS A 195 10.50 1.98 21.16
N GLY A 196 11.52 2.71 21.60
CA GLY A 196 12.33 3.61 20.78
C GLY A 196 11.77 5.01 20.58
N VAL A 197 10.53 5.29 21.00
CA VAL A 197 9.93 6.62 20.91
C VAL A 197 10.14 7.38 22.21
N MET A 198 10.67 8.60 22.14
CA MET A 198 10.87 9.47 23.30
C MET A 198 9.54 10.06 23.77
N ALA A 199 9.13 9.72 24.98
CA ALA A 199 7.91 10.19 25.62
C ALA A 199 8.10 11.39 26.53
N TYR A 200 9.29 11.55 27.07
CA TYR A 200 9.62 12.63 27.97
C TYR A 200 11.08 12.97 27.83
N ARG A 201 11.40 14.26 27.96
CA ARG A 201 12.77 14.75 28.12
C ARG A 201 12.80 15.95 29.04
N SER A 202 13.82 16.02 29.88
CA SER A 202 14.11 17.18 30.71
C SER A 202 15.62 17.36 30.78
N PHE A 203 16.11 18.40 30.11
CA PHE A 203 17.53 18.69 29.96
C PHE A 203 17.88 20.00 30.67
N HIS A 204 18.85 19.95 31.58
CA HIS A 204 19.22 21.04 32.49
C HIS A 204 20.72 21.32 32.45
N ASN A 205 21.07 22.60 32.60
CA ASN A 205 22.37 23.03 33.09
C ASN A 205 22.27 23.22 34.61
N MET A 206 22.81 22.27 35.36
CA MET A 206 22.72 22.22 36.81
C MET A 206 23.57 23.32 37.47
N SER A 207 24.71 23.67 36.87
CA SER A 207 25.58 24.73 37.39
C SER A 207 24.94 26.12 37.31
N LYS A 208 24.10 26.35 36.29
CA LYS A 208 23.38 27.61 36.09
C LYS A 208 21.94 27.60 36.62
N GLY A 209 21.40 26.42 36.98
CA GLY A 209 20.00 26.26 37.33
C GLY A 209 19.04 26.50 36.16
N GLU A 210 19.51 26.31 34.93
CA GLU A 210 18.76 26.60 33.70
C GLU A 210 18.14 25.32 33.11
N VAL A 211 16.87 25.41 32.69
CA VAL A 211 16.21 24.37 31.89
C VAL A 211 16.47 24.67 30.42
N LEU A 212 17.12 23.74 29.73
CA LEU A 212 17.51 23.89 28.33
C LEU A 212 16.45 23.33 27.38
N GLU A 213 15.82 22.21 27.74
CA GLU A 213 14.78 21.58 26.93
C GLU A 213 13.81 20.80 27.82
N THR A 214 12.53 20.81 27.47
CA THR A 214 11.51 19.96 28.11
C THR A 214 10.50 19.49 27.07
N VAL A 215 10.23 18.20 27.06
CA VAL A 215 9.23 17.53 26.22
C VAL A 215 8.41 16.61 27.10
N ASN A 216 7.09 16.60 26.94
CA ASN A 216 6.20 15.68 27.65
C ASN A 216 5.05 15.24 26.74
N GLU A 217 5.19 14.05 26.18
CA GLU A 217 4.25 13.38 25.27
C GLU A 217 3.78 12.04 25.86
N VAL A 218 3.89 11.89 27.18
CA VAL A 218 3.65 10.61 27.87
C VAL A 218 2.23 10.10 27.64
N ASP A 219 1.23 10.97 27.75
CA ASP A 219 -0.19 10.57 27.61
C ASP A 219 -0.52 10.16 26.17
N PHE A 220 0.00 10.91 25.19
CA PHE A 220 -0.15 10.58 23.77
C PHE A 220 0.46 9.22 23.44
N LEU A 221 1.69 8.96 23.88
CA LEU A 221 2.38 7.69 23.58
C LEU A 221 1.80 6.51 24.33
N ASN A 222 1.39 6.70 25.58
CA ASN A 222 0.64 5.67 26.31
C ASN A 222 -0.62 5.29 25.52
N SER A 223 -1.40 6.28 25.05
CA SER A 223 -2.59 6.05 24.24
C SER A 223 -2.25 5.35 22.92
N PHE A 224 -1.18 5.77 22.24
CA PHE A 224 -0.71 5.15 21.01
C PHE A 224 -0.38 3.66 21.21
N PHE A 225 0.44 3.32 22.21
CA PHE A 225 0.88 1.93 22.42
C PHE A 225 -0.22 1.04 23.02
N ILE A 226 -1.14 1.58 23.82
CA ILE A 226 -2.32 0.85 24.32
C ILE A 226 -3.25 0.47 23.17
N ASN A 227 -3.49 1.39 22.23
CA ASN A 227 -4.40 1.19 21.10
C ASN A 227 -3.72 0.59 19.85
N LEU A 228 -2.45 0.17 19.95
CA LEU A 228 -1.69 -0.34 18.81
C LEU A 228 -2.21 -1.70 18.34
N ASP A 229 -2.76 -1.72 17.12
CA ASP A 229 -3.01 -2.95 16.39
C ASP A 229 -1.66 -3.56 15.95
N ARG A 230 -1.32 -4.70 16.56
CA ARG A 230 -0.04 -5.39 16.30
C ARG A 230 0.02 -6.06 14.93
N LEU A 231 -1.13 -6.43 14.35
CA LEU A 231 -1.18 -7.08 13.03
C LEU A 231 -0.95 -6.04 11.94
N ASP A 232 -1.59 -4.88 12.06
CA ASP A 232 -1.57 -3.85 11.04
C ASP A 232 -0.61 -2.69 11.32
N SER A 233 0.05 -2.71 12.49
CA SER A 233 1.09 -1.75 12.91
C SER A 233 0.63 -0.30 12.90
N PHE A 234 -0.63 -0.06 13.31
CA PHE A 234 -1.19 1.29 13.47
C PHE A 234 -1.95 1.42 14.77
N SER A 235 -2.13 2.65 15.23
CA SER A 235 -2.94 3.00 16.38
C SER A 235 -3.89 4.13 16.04
N ILE A 236 -5.02 4.22 16.74
CA ILE A 236 -5.94 5.35 16.64
C ILE A 236 -5.91 6.10 17.97
N VAL A 237 -5.57 7.38 17.90
CA VAL A 237 -5.53 8.31 19.04
C VAL A 237 -6.26 9.56 18.58
N ASP A 238 -7.25 10.01 19.36
CA ASP A 238 -8.09 11.18 19.04
C ASP A 238 -8.63 11.16 17.60
N GLU A 239 -9.23 10.03 17.21
CA GLU A 239 -9.82 9.76 15.88
C GLU A 239 -8.82 9.78 14.70
N LYS A 240 -7.54 10.05 14.97
CA LYS A 240 -6.48 10.06 13.96
C LYS A 240 -5.68 8.76 14.00
N LYS A 241 -5.37 8.26 12.80
CA LYS A 241 -4.62 7.01 12.60
C LYS A 241 -3.13 7.30 12.48
N TYR A 242 -2.34 6.63 13.30
CA TYR A 242 -0.89 6.78 13.38
C TYR A 242 -0.17 5.44 13.17
N GLY A 243 1.10 5.50 12.81
CA GLY A 243 2.00 4.35 12.86
C GLY A 243 3.37 4.75 13.38
N SER A 244 4.27 3.78 13.51
CA SER A 244 5.64 4.00 13.96
C SER A 244 6.63 3.73 12.85
N LYS A 245 7.71 4.50 12.79
CA LYS A 245 8.83 4.29 11.86
C LYS A 245 10.15 4.28 12.62
N SER A 246 11.00 3.31 12.32
CA SER A 246 12.35 3.23 12.89
C SER A 246 13.21 4.42 12.45
N LYS A 247 14.03 4.91 13.36
CA LYS A 247 14.92 6.05 13.19
C LYS A 247 16.28 5.75 13.81
N THR A 248 17.33 6.25 13.17
CA THR A 248 18.66 6.26 13.77
C THR A 248 18.70 7.20 14.97
N ILE A 249 19.43 6.84 16.01
CA ILE A 249 19.67 7.75 17.13
C ILE A 249 20.38 9.03 16.67
N ASP A 250 19.82 10.18 17.10
CA ASP A 250 20.34 11.51 16.78
C ASP A 250 20.57 12.35 18.05
N HIS A 251 21.07 11.70 19.10
CA HIS A 251 21.50 12.37 20.31
C HIS A 251 23.03 12.56 20.28
N PRO A 252 23.57 13.75 20.54
CA PRO A 252 24.99 14.07 20.33
C PRO A 252 25.95 13.16 21.11
N ILE A 253 25.63 12.83 22.36
CA ILE A 253 26.45 11.93 23.20
C ILE A 253 26.16 10.44 22.89
N LEU A 254 24.90 10.00 23.01
CA LEU A 254 24.53 8.59 22.86
C LEU A 254 24.92 8.00 21.49
N LYS A 255 24.80 8.78 20.41
CA LYS A 255 25.20 8.34 19.07
C LYS A 255 26.68 7.92 19.04
N GLU A 256 27.57 8.72 19.61
CA GLU A 256 29.00 8.42 19.65
C GLU A 256 29.31 7.26 20.60
N VAL A 257 28.64 7.20 21.75
CA VAL A 257 28.77 6.10 22.72
C VAL A 257 28.34 4.75 22.13
N PHE A 258 27.27 4.71 21.34
CA PHE A 258 26.79 3.47 20.72
C PHE A 258 27.57 3.06 19.49
N LYS A 259 27.99 4.01 18.65
CA LYS A 259 28.80 3.75 17.44
C LYS A 259 30.01 2.88 17.72
N VAL A 260 30.69 3.15 18.84
CA VAL A 260 31.83 2.40 19.35
C VAL A 260 31.56 0.89 19.34
N TRP A 261 30.37 0.46 19.78
CA TRP A 261 29.99 -0.95 19.87
C TRP A 261 29.55 -1.58 18.55
N THR A 262 29.05 -0.76 17.64
CA THR A 262 28.30 -1.20 16.48
C THR A 262 29.05 -1.11 15.16
N GLU A 263 30.09 -0.29 15.08
CA GLU A 263 30.89 -0.08 13.87
C GLU A 263 32.20 -0.91 13.90
N LEU A 264 32.68 -1.33 12.73
CA LEU A 264 33.97 -2.05 12.55
C LEU A 264 35.09 -1.16 12.00
N THR A 265 34.78 0.08 11.67
CA THR A 265 35.78 1.07 11.27
C THR A 265 36.70 1.33 12.46
N PRO A 266 38.01 1.53 12.23
CA PRO A 266 38.90 1.99 13.29
C PRO A 266 38.40 3.39 13.69
N VAL A 267 37.54 3.44 14.70
CA VAL A 267 37.19 4.70 15.35
C VAL A 267 38.52 5.19 15.88
N ASN A 268 38.93 6.34 15.37
CA ASN A 268 40.16 7.05 15.71
C ASN A 268 40.50 6.79 17.18
N THR A 269 41.73 6.39 17.50
CA THR A 269 42.23 6.18 18.88
C THR A 269 42.29 7.48 19.71
N ASN A 270 41.49 8.46 19.29
CA ASN A 270 41.53 9.88 19.55
C ASN A 270 40.12 10.49 19.70
N ASN A 271 39.04 9.68 19.77
CA ASN A 271 37.75 10.25 20.17
C ASN A 271 37.75 10.49 21.69
N GLU A 272 37.24 11.64 22.12
CA GLU A 272 37.26 12.08 23.52
C GLU A 272 36.35 11.23 24.43
N TYR A 273 35.51 10.38 23.82
CA TYR A 273 34.71 9.33 24.46
C TYR A 273 35.50 8.02 24.71
N ASN A 274 36.78 8.04 24.36
CA ASN A 274 37.85 7.09 24.62
C ASN A 274 37.46 5.61 24.41
N ALA A 275 37.20 5.20 23.17
CA ALA A 275 37.18 3.77 22.83
C ALA A 275 37.73 3.48 21.43
N PRO A 276 38.86 2.79 21.33
CA PRO A 276 39.01 1.78 20.31
C PRO A 276 38.29 0.52 20.81
N ILE A 277 37.21 0.08 20.15
CA ILE A 277 36.96 -1.36 20.23
C ILE A 277 38.02 -2.04 19.35
N PRO A 278 38.71 -3.06 19.85
CA PRO A 278 39.65 -3.90 19.10
C PRO A 278 39.06 -4.62 17.88
N ASN A 279 37.76 -4.42 17.59
CA ASN A 279 37.13 -4.72 16.31
C ASN A 279 38.01 -4.26 15.13
N GLY A 280 38.81 -3.20 15.32
CA GLY A 280 39.77 -2.70 14.33
C GLY A 280 41.03 -3.56 14.14
N ILE A 281 41.51 -4.26 15.17
CA ILE A 281 42.76 -5.05 15.15
C ILE A 281 42.50 -6.43 14.54
N ILE A 282 41.57 -7.20 15.09
CA ILE A 282 41.17 -8.50 14.53
C ILE A 282 39.74 -8.43 14.03
N LYS A 283 39.57 -8.05 12.76
CA LYS A 283 38.27 -7.97 12.07
C LYS A 283 37.72 -9.32 11.64
N LYS A 284 38.60 -10.31 11.47
CA LYS A 284 38.23 -11.62 10.92
C LYS A 284 37.14 -12.26 11.78
N GLY A 285 36.14 -12.80 11.11
CA GLY A 285 35.05 -13.55 11.73
C GLY A 285 34.00 -12.74 12.49
N GLU A 286 34.05 -11.42 12.43
CA GLU A 286 33.01 -10.56 12.99
C GLU A 286 32.02 -10.11 11.90
N MET A 287 30.72 -10.13 12.23
CA MET A 287 29.65 -9.65 11.35
C MET A 287 29.10 -8.32 11.84
N VAL A 288 28.66 -7.46 10.93
CA VAL A 288 28.08 -6.14 11.23
C VAL A 288 26.59 -6.13 10.94
N SER A 289 25.82 -5.42 11.75
CA SER A 289 24.45 -5.05 11.40
C SER A 289 24.42 -3.68 10.72
N LYS A 290 23.87 -3.61 9.50
CA LYS A 290 23.65 -2.33 8.79
C LYS A 290 22.68 -1.38 9.51
N LYS A 291 21.95 -1.89 10.50
CA LYS A 291 20.88 -1.20 11.24
C LYS A 291 21.19 -1.03 12.72
N ALA A 292 22.46 -1.18 13.11
CA ALA A 292 22.84 -1.27 14.51
C ALA A 292 22.52 0.00 15.33
N LEU A 293 22.34 1.15 14.68
CA LEU A 293 21.95 2.42 15.29
C LEU A 293 20.47 2.77 15.09
N GLU A 294 19.67 1.93 14.40
CA GLU A 294 18.21 2.07 14.29
C GLU A 294 17.53 1.64 15.60
N MET A 295 17.81 2.36 16.68
CA MET A 295 17.32 2.08 18.03
C MET A 295 16.21 3.03 18.50
N ASN A 296 15.91 4.06 17.71
CA ASN A 296 14.81 4.98 17.97
C ASN A 296 13.65 4.69 17.02
N ALA A 297 12.50 5.28 17.33
CA ALA A 297 11.34 5.32 16.47
C ALA A 297 10.65 6.68 16.60
N GLU A 298 9.86 7.03 15.59
CA GLU A 298 8.98 8.20 15.59
C GLU A 298 7.55 7.77 15.28
N ILE A 299 6.58 8.46 15.89
CA ILE A 299 5.16 8.32 15.53
C ILE A 299 4.87 9.28 14.39
N ILE A 300 4.29 8.74 13.33
CA ILE A 300 3.98 9.47 12.10
C ILE A 300 2.52 9.23 11.72
N ASP A 301 1.97 10.09 10.87
CA ASP A 301 0.66 9.85 10.26
C ASP A 301 0.69 8.48 9.56
N TRP A 302 -0.36 7.67 9.73
CA TRP A 302 -0.41 6.35 9.14
C TRP A 302 -0.17 6.37 7.63
N LYS A 303 -0.64 7.42 6.93
CA LYS A 303 -0.44 7.59 5.48
C LYS A 303 1.03 7.76 5.09
N GLU A 304 1.90 8.14 6.01
CA GLU A 304 3.34 8.29 5.77
C GLU A 304 4.13 7.00 6.04
N THR A 305 3.50 6.01 6.71
CA THR A 305 4.10 4.68 6.85
C THR A 305 4.21 3.99 5.48
N PRO A 306 5.17 3.07 5.26
CA PRO A 306 5.28 2.37 3.98
C PRO A 306 3.99 1.64 3.55
N LYS A 307 3.27 1.04 4.51
CA LYS A 307 1.99 0.35 4.26
C LYS A 307 0.87 1.35 3.99
N GLY A 308 0.69 2.33 4.86
CA GLY A 308 -0.38 3.31 4.71
C GLY A 308 -0.22 4.18 3.47
N LYS A 309 1.01 4.53 3.09
CA LYS A 309 1.31 5.21 1.83
C LYS A 309 0.81 4.41 0.63
N LYS A 310 1.15 3.13 0.57
CA LYS A 310 0.73 2.23 -0.53
C LYS A 310 -0.79 2.09 -0.62
N GLU A 311 -1.47 1.94 0.52
CA GLU A 311 -2.93 1.83 0.56
C GLU A 311 -3.61 3.14 0.20
N TYR A 312 -3.10 4.26 0.69
CA TYR A 312 -3.61 5.60 0.38
C TYR A 312 -3.43 5.93 -1.11
N GLU A 313 -2.27 5.65 -1.69
CA GLU A 313 -2.01 5.79 -3.13
C GLU A 313 -2.96 4.91 -3.96
N LYS A 314 -3.21 3.67 -3.52
CA LYS A 314 -4.18 2.78 -4.18
C LYS A 314 -5.60 3.35 -4.14
N MET A 315 -6.03 3.88 -3.00
CA MET A 315 -7.34 4.52 -2.85
C MET A 315 -7.47 5.75 -3.78
N LEU A 316 -6.44 6.60 -3.83
CA LEU A 316 -6.41 7.75 -4.75
C LEU A 316 -6.45 7.30 -6.22
N ALA A 317 -5.74 6.22 -6.57
CA ALA A 317 -5.77 5.67 -7.92
C ALA A 317 -7.15 5.13 -8.30
N ILE A 318 -7.83 4.42 -7.38
CA ILE A 318 -9.22 3.94 -7.57
C ILE A 318 -10.16 5.12 -7.77
N GLN A 319 -10.07 6.15 -6.92
CA GLN A 319 -10.90 7.35 -7.03
C GLN A 319 -10.68 8.06 -8.36
N LYS A 320 -9.43 8.30 -8.74
CA LYS A 320 -9.08 8.94 -10.02
C LYS A 320 -9.59 8.14 -11.22
N ALA A 321 -9.47 6.81 -11.19
CA ALA A 321 -9.98 5.94 -12.25
C ALA A 321 -11.52 6.01 -12.34
N TYR A 322 -12.20 5.99 -11.20
CA TYR A 322 -13.65 6.19 -11.12
C TYR A 322 -14.06 7.55 -11.71
N ASP A 323 -13.45 8.65 -11.25
CA ASP A 323 -13.79 10.01 -11.69
C ASP A 323 -13.54 10.19 -13.19
N THR A 324 -12.47 9.60 -13.72
CA THR A 324 -12.18 9.63 -15.16
C THR A 324 -13.31 8.95 -15.94
N LYS A 325 -13.79 7.78 -15.51
CA LYS A 325 -14.90 7.08 -16.16
C LYS A 325 -16.21 7.87 -16.05
N ILE A 326 -16.49 8.46 -14.89
CA ILE A 326 -17.66 9.30 -14.67
C ILE A 326 -17.66 10.53 -15.59
N ASN A 327 -16.51 11.21 -15.73
CA ASN A 327 -16.42 12.39 -16.57
C ASN A 327 -16.70 12.06 -18.04
N VAL A 328 -16.14 10.96 -18.56
CA VAL A 328 -16.42 10.52 -19.94
C VAL A 328 -17.88 10.10 -20.09
N ALA A 329 -18.46 9.40 -19.10
CA ALA A 329 -19.86 9.01 -19.10
C ALA A 329 -20.80 10.23 -19.11
N ASN A 330 -20.51 11.24 -18.29
CA ASN A 330 -21.28 12.48 -18.23
C ASN A 330 -21.27 13.23 -19.57
N ILE A 331 -20.12 13.31 -20.24
CA ILE A 331 -20.04 13.93 -21.58
C ILE A 331 -20.99 13.22 -22.56
N GLN A 332 -21.01 11.89 -22.57
CA GLN A 332 -21.92 11.13 -23.43
C GLN A 332 -23.39 11.31 -23.03
N TYR A 333 -23.66 11.35 -21.72
CA TYR A 333 -25.00 11.58 -21.19
C TYR A 333 -25.53 12.96 -21.60
N ASP A 334 -24.73 14.01 -21.47
CA ASP A 334 -25.10 15.39 -21.81
C ASP A 334 -25.31 15.56 -23.32
N GLN A 335 -24.61 14.78 -24.13
CA GLN A 335 -24.82 14.67 -25.57
C GLN A 335 -26.03 13.80 -25.96
N LYS A 336 -26.81 13.30 -24.99
CA LYS A 336 -27.91 12.34 -25.16
C LYS A 336 -27.49 11.01 -25.82
N ASN A 337 -26.20 10.70 -25.85
CA ASN A 337 -25.66 9.43 -26.36
C ASN A 337 -25.81 8.32 -25.31
N TYR A 338 -27.05 8.06 -24.87
CA TYR A 338 -27.35 7.18 -23.74
C TYR A 338 -26.83 5.75 -23.91
N ARG A 339 -26.81 5.24 -25.15
CA ARG A 339 -26.26 3.91 -25.48
C ARG A 339 -24.75 3.82 -25.25
N GLN A 340 -24.03 4.94 -25.41
CA GLN A 340 -22.58 5.03 -25.16
C GLN A 340 -22.28 5.38 -23.68
N ALA A 341 -23.13 6.19 -23.05
CA ALA A 341 -22.99 6.55 -21.64
C ALA A 341 -23.21 5.34 -20.69
N LEU A 342 -24.18 4.47 -21.01
CA LEU A 342 -24.54 3.31 -20.18
C LEU A 342 -23.37 2.38 -19.81
N PRO A 343 -22.56 1.85 -20.77
CA PRO A 343 -21.43 1.00 -20.44
C PRO A 343 -20.37 1.74 -19.61
N LEU A 344 -20.17 3.04 -19.82
CA LEU A 344 -19.18 3.83 -19.07
C LEU A 344 -19.55 3.98 -17.59
N TYR A 345 -20.83 4.21 -17.27
CA TYR A 345 -21.28 4.21 -15.87
C TYR A 345 -21.17 2.82 -15.22
N LYS A 346 -21.42 1.73 -15.97
CA LYS A 346 -21.22 0.37 -15.48
C LYS A 346 -19.75 0.07 -15.20
N GLU A 347 -18.85 0.50 -16.08
CA GLU A 347 -17.41 0.40 -15.87
C GLU A 347 -16.95 1.21 -14.64
N ALA A 348 -17.51 2.41 -14.43
CA ALA A 348 -17.24 3.18 -13.22
C ALA A 348 -17.66 2.42 -11.94
N LEU A 349 -18.85 1.80 -11.94
CA LEU A 349 -19.32 0.99 -10.81
C LEU A 349 -18.46 -0.26 -10.54
N ALA A 350 -17.85 -0.83 -11.57
CA ALA A 350 -16.90 -1.93 -11.41
C ALA A 350 -15.60 -1.49 -10.71
N ILE A 351 -15.25 -0.20 -10.78
CA ILE A 351 -14.12 0.39 -10.06
C ILE A 351 -14.51 0.74 -8.62
N LYS A 352 -15.62 1.46 -8.45
CA LYS A 352 -16.12 1.93 -7.16
C LYS A 352 -17.65 2.01 -7.19
N ASN A 353 -18.32 1.31 -6.28
CA ASN A 353 -19.78 1.33 -6.20
C ASN A 353 -20.26 2.62 -5.52
N GLU A 354 -20.95 3.48 -6.26
CA GLU A 354 -21.37 4.82 -5.83
C GLU A 354 -22.81 5.09 -6.27
N ALA A 355 -23.57 5.80 -5.42
CA ALA A 355 -24.99 6.05 -5.67
C ALA A 355 -25.24 6.88 -6.95
N PHE A 356 -24.33 7.80 -7.27
CA PHE A 356 -24.44 8.67 -8.44
C PHE A 356 -24.53 7.88 -9.76
N ALA A 357 -23.61 6.94 -10.00
CA ALA A 357 -23.59 6.16 -11.23
C ALA A 357 -24.79 5.21 -11.33
N ASN A 358 -25.23 4.62 -10.21
CA ASN A 358 -26.45 3.81 -10.17
C ASN A 358 -27.69 4.62 -10.60
N LYS A 359 -27.84 5.85 -10.10
CA LYS A 359 -28.94 6.74 -10.50
C LYS A 359 -28.90 7.04 -12.01
N ARG A 360 -27.73 7.39 -12.55
CA ARG A 360 -27.58 7.68 -13.99
C ARG A 360 -27.93 6.49 -14.88
N ILE A 361 -27.57 5.27 -14.47
CA ILE A 361 -27.95 4.05 -15.19
C ILE A 361 -29.47 3.86 -15.22
N ALA A 362 -30.16 4.11 -14.11
CA ALA A 362 -31.61 4.03 -14.04
C ALA A 362 -32.27 5.04 -14.99
N ASP A 363 -31.82 6.30 -14.96
CA ASP A 363 -32.31 7.36 -15.86
C ASP A 363 -32.12 6.97 -17.34
N ILE A 364 -30.91 6.48 -17.70
CA ILE A 364 -30.60 6.03 -19.06
C ILE A 364 -31.53 4.89 -19.51
N ASN A 365 -31.73 3.88 -18.66
CA ASN A 365 -32.58 2.75 -19.03
C ASN A 365 -34.02 3.18 -19.32
N GLU A 366 -34.55 4.16 -18.58
CA GLU A 366 -35.88 4.71 -18.85
C GLU A 366 -35.91 5.48 -20.18
N PHE A 367 -34.89 6.30 -20.48
CA PHE A 367 -34.81 6.98 -21.77
C PHE A 367 -34.75 6.00 -22.95
N LEU A 368 -33.95 4.93 -22.82
CA LEU A 368 -33.83 3.91 -23.86
C LEU A 368 -35.14 3.12 -24.04
N LYS A 369 -35.87 2.88 -22.96
CA LYS A 369 -37.19 2.25 -23.01
C LYS A 369 -38.19 3.12 -23.77
N VAL A 370 -38.27 4.41 -23.43
CA VAL A 370 -39.15 5.37 -24.14
C VAL A 370 -38.74 5.51 -25.61
N GLU A 371 -37.45 5.54 -25.92
CA GLU A 371 -36.95 5.58 -27.31
C GLU A 371 -37.43 4.36 -28.11
N GLU A 372 -37.36 3.17 -27.50
CA GLU A 372 -37.79 1.92 -28.14
C GLU A 372 -39.31 1.86 -28.33
N GLU A 373 -40.08 2.30 -27.33
CA GLU A 373 -41.55 2.41 -27.45
C GLU A 373 -41.94 3.33 -28.62
N LYS A 374 -41.31 4.51 -28.74
CA LYS A 374 -41.55 5.41 -29.87
C LYS A 374 -41.26 4.73 -31.22
N LYS A 375 -40.15 3.97 -31.33
CA LYS A 375 -39.81 3.24 -32.57
C LYS A 375 -40.88 2.21 -32.94
N GLN A 376 -41.36 1.45 -31.96
CA GLN A 376 -42.42 0.46 -32.16
C GLN A 376 -43.71 1.12 -32.66
N PHE A 377 -44.11 2.24 -32.05
CA PHE A 377 -45.26 3.03 -32.50
C PHE A 377 -45.10 3.51 -33.94
N ILE A 378 -43.95 4.07 -34.30
CA ILE A 378 -43.69 4.58 -35.65
C ILE A 378 -43.75 3.45 -36.68
N THR A 379 -43.18 2.28 -36.38
CA THR A 379 -43.28 1.10 -37.25
C THR A 379 -44.74 0.70 -37.45
N ALA A 380 -45.52 0.60 -36.37
CA ALA A 380 -46.94 0.26 -36.44
C ALA A 380 -47.75 1.30 -37.26
N ILE A 381 -47.53 2.58 -37.00
CA ILE A 381 -48.16 3.69 -37.71
C ILE A 381 -47.85 3.62 -39.21
N ASN A 382 -46.59 3.41 -39.60
CA ASN A 382 -46.20 3.31 -41.00
C ASN A 382 -46.90 2.13 -41.69
N SER A 383 -46.96 0.96 -41.05
CA SER A 383 -47.69 -0.20 -41.58
C SER A 383 -49.19 0.07 -41.71
N ARG A 384 -49.81 0.71 -40.72
CA ARG A 384 -51.23 1.12 -40.76
C ARG A 384 -51.49 2.14 -41.85
N TYR A 385 -50.62 3.12 -42.01
CA TYR A 385 -50.73 4.18 -43.00
C TYR A 385 -50.69 3.62 -44.43
N GLU A 386 -49.81 2.66 -44.71
CA GLU A 386 -49.78 1.96 -46.00
C GLU A 386 -51.05 1.13 -46.26
N LEU A 387 -51.54 0.41 -45.24
CA LEU A 387 -52.80 -0.34 -45.34
C LEU A 387 -53.98 0.60 -45.64
N TRP A 388 -54.08 1.70 -44.88
CA TRP A 388 -55.11 2.71 -45.06
C TRP A 388 -55.11 3.28 -46.47
N LYS A 389 -53.95 3.68 -47.01
CA LYS A 389 -53.81 4.17 -48.38
C LYS A 389 -54.15 3.12 -49.45
N GLY A 390 -53.77 1.86 -49.23
CA GLY A 390 -54.12 0.76 -50.12
C GLY A 390 -55.63 0.54 -50.20
N ASN A 391 -56.30 0.52 -49.04
CA ASN A 391 -57.74 0.42 -48.93
C ASN A 391 -58.47 1.61 -49.56
N GLU A 392 -57.95 2.82 -49.35
CA GLU A 392 -58.52 4.06 -49.90
C GLU A 392 -58.60 4.00 -51.42
N LYS A 393 -57.51 3.58 -52.09
CA LYS A 393 -57.49 3.42 -53.55
C LYS A 393 -58.53 2.43 -54.05
N MET A 394 -58.71 1.32 -53.34
CA MET A 394 -59.71 0.29 -53.71
C MET A 394 -61.14 0.79 -53.51
N LEU A 395 -61.42 1.44 -52.37
CA LEU A 395 -62.76 1.94 -52.02
C LEU A 395 -63.17 3.19 -52.80
N ALA A 396 -62.25 3.82 -53.53
CA ALA A 396 -62.55 4.93 -54.44
C ALA A 396 -63.15 4.46 -55.78
N ALA A 397 -62.97 3.19 -56.15
CA ALA A 397 -63.48 2.64 -57.41
C ALA A 397 -64.98 2.29 -57.29
N GLU A 398 -65.83 2.95 -58.09
CA GLU A 398 -67.29 2.69 -58.11
C GLU A 398 -67.61 1.22 -58.41
N ASP A 399 -66.87 0.61 -59.35
CA ASP A 399 -67.00 -0.80 -59.74
C ASP A 399 -66.88 -1.77 -58.55
N TYR A 400 -66.15 -1.39 -57.49
CA TYR A 400 -66.01 -2.22 -56.29
C TYR A 400 -67.36 -2.45 -55.59
N TYR A 401 -68.31 -1.52 -55.71
CA TYR A 401 -69.60 -1.54 -55.01
C TYR A 401 -70.72 -2.23 -55.80
N GLY A 402 -70.50 -2.56 -57.07
CA GLY A 402 -71.51 -3.20 -57.92
C GLY A 402 -72.76 -2.35 -58.10
N LYS A 403 -73.92 -2.84 -57.65
CA LYS A 403 -75.23 -2.14 -57.81
C LYS A 403 -75.59 -1.21 -56.63
N LYS A 404 -74.67 -0.97 -55.70
CA LYS A 404 -74.92 -0.26 -54.43
C LYS A 404 -74.50 1.21 -54.49
N ASN A 405 -75.09 1.97 -55.41
CA ASN A 405 -74.64 3.34 -55.73
C ASN A 405 -74.73 4.30 -54.54
N HIS A 406 -75.77 4.16 -53.71
CA HIS A 406 -75.92 5.04 -52.53
C HIS A 406 -74.95 4.68 -51.40
N LEU A 407 -74.51 3.42 -51.30
CA LEU A 407 -73.42 3.04 -50.39
C LEU A 407 -72.08 3.60 -50.90
N TYR A 408 -71.84 3.61 -52.21
CA TYR A 408 -70.66 4.22 -52.81
C TYR A 408 -70.58 5.72 -52.50
N GLU A 409 -71.62 6.49 -52.84
CA GLU A 409 -71.69 7.94 -52.60
C GLU A 409 -71.45 8.27 -51.11
N ALA A 410 -72.14 7.56 -50.21
CA ALA A 410 -71.99 7.73 -48.77
C ALA A 410 -70.58 7.35 -48.27
N SER A 411 -69.97 6.31 -48.82
CA SER A 411 -68.62 5.87 -48.45
C SER A 411 -67.57 6.91 -48.84
N ILE A 412 -67.69 7.53 -50.01
CA ILE A 412 -66.77 8.61 -50.44
C ILE A 412 -66.88 9.82 -49.49
N ILE A 413 -68.10 10.22 -49.14
CA ILE A 413 -68.34 11.35 -48.21
C ILE A 413 -67.76 11.06 -46.83
N ALA A 414 -68.04 9.87 -46.27
CA ALA A 414 -67.54 9.48 -44.95
C ALA A 414 -66.01 9.36 -44.93
N LEU A 415 -65.41 8.70 -45.92
CA LEU A 415 -63.96 8.52 -45.99
C LEU A 415 -63.22 9.85 -46.20
N ASP A 416 -63.73 10.78 -47.00
CA ASP A 416 -63.14 12.12 -47.16
C ASP A 416 -63.22 12.94 -45.86
N PHE A 417 -64.34 12.85 -45.15
CA PHE A 417 -64.51 13.50 -43.85
C PHE A 417 -63.51 12.97 -42.82
N GLU A 418 -63.46 11.66 -42.61
CA GLU A 418 -62.54 11.04 -41.63
C GLU A 418 -61.07 11.25 -42.01
N LYS A 419 -60.75 11.22 -43.32
CA LYS A 419 -59.41 11.57 -43.82
C LYS A 419 -59.02 12.99 -43.44
N LYS A 420 -59.91 13.98 -43.63
CA LYS A 420 -59.61 15.37 -43.28
C LYS A 420 -59.38 15.53 -41.78
N GLN A 421 -60.16 14.86 -40.93
CA GLN A 421 -59.98 14.89 -39.47
C GLN A 421 -58.66 14.25 -39.05
N LEU A 422 -58.36 13.06 -39.56
CA LEU A 422 -57.11 12.34 -39.30
C LEU A 422 -55.88 13.19 -39.66
N LEU A 423 -55.89 13.77 -40.86
CA LEU A 423 -54.73 14.50 -41.39
C LEU A 423 -54.52 15.84 -40.70
N SER A 424 -55.58 16.53 -40.27
CA SER A 424 -55.51 17.82 -39.58
C SER A 424 -55.13 17.66 -38.11
N ALA A 425 -55.80 16.77 -37.38
CA ALA A 425 -55.59 16.57 -35.94
C ALA A 425 -54.17 16.06 -35.61
N HIS A 426 -53.53 15.36 -36.55
CA HIS A 426 -52.20 14.78 -36.37
C HIS A 426 -51.14 15.37 -37.32
N GLN A 427 -51.35 16.59 -37.81
CA GLN A 427 -50.44 17.25 -38.75
C GLN A 427 -48.99 17.31 -38.23
N GLU A 428 -48.78 17.74 -36.99
CA GLU A 428 -47.44 17.87 -36.40
C GLU A 428 -46.77 16.52 -36.19
N THR A 429 -47.50 15.57 -35.60
CA THR A 429 -46.99 14.20 -35.35
C THR A 429 -46.55 13.55 -36.67
N ARG A 430 -47.36 13.68 -37.73
CA ARG A 430 -47.01 13.20 -39.07
C ARG A 430 -45.75 13.87 -39.60
N ALA A 431 -45.67 15.20 -39.52
CA ALA A 431 -44.53 15.95 -40.02
C ALA A 431 -43.22 15.59 -39.28
N PHE A 432 -43.29 15.27 -37.99
CA PHE A 432 -42.15 14.79 -37.21
C PHE A 432 -41.74 13.36 -37.55
N ILE A 433 -42.71 12.45 -37.78
CA ILE A 433 -42.42 11.10 -38.27
C ILE A 433 -41.71 11.16 -39.63
N GLU A 434 -42.23 11.95 -40.57
CA GLU A 434 -41.68 12.12 -41.92
C GLU A 434 -40.24 12.66 -41.89
N ARG A 435 -39.96 13.65 -41.02
CA ARG A 435 -38.63 14.24 -40.85
C ARG A 435 -37.71 13.45 -39.91
N ARG A 436 -38.18 12.34 -39.35
CA ARG A 436 -37.45 11.51 -38.36
C ARG A 436 -37.01 12.28 -37.11
N ALA A 437 -37.80 13.26 -36.69
CA ALA A 437 -37.55 14.08 -35.51
C ALA A 437 -38.02 13.37 -34.22
N MET A 438 -37.31 12.31 -33.83
CA MET A 438 -37.67 11.44 -32.68
C MET A 438 -37.76 12.18 -31.33
N ASP A 439 -36.97 13.23 -31.15
CA ASP A 439 -36.94 14.02 -29.92
C ASP A 439 -38.23 14.82 -29.71
N GLU A 440 -38.90 15.23 -30.79
CA GLU A 440 -40.14 16.02 -30.78
C GLU A 440 -41.40 15.15 -30.63
N LEU A 441 -41.28 13.84 -30.83
CA LEU A 441 -42.40 12.90 -30.74
C LEU A 441 -42.63 12.48 -29.29
N THR A 442 -43.88 12.38 -28.84
CA THR A 442 -44.23 11.78 -27.55
C THR A 442 -44.92 10.44 -27.77
N VAL A 443 -44.84 9.54 -26.78
CA VAL A 443 -45.56 8.26 -26.84
C VAL A 443 -47.07 8.49 -26.93
N GLU A 444 -47.57 9.53 -26.27
CA GLU A 444 -48.99 9.90 -26.30
C GLU A 444 -49.43 10.40 -27.68
N SER A 445 -48.66 11.28 -28.33
CA SER A 445 -49.03 11.79 -29.67
C SER A 445 -49.00 10.69 -30.73
N LEU A 446 -48.01 9.79 -30.65
CA LEU A 446 -47.92 8.61 -31.50
C LEU A 446 -49.09 7.65 -31.27
N ARG A 447 -49.42 7.36 -30.01
CA ARG A 447 -50.57 6.50 -29.67
C ARG A 447 -51.89 7.08 -30.16
N GLY A 448 -52.08 8.39 -30.00
CA GLY A 448 -53.26 9.10 -30.51
C GLY A 448 -53.37 8.96 -32.03
N PHE A 449 -52.29 9.20 -32.75
CA PHE A 449 -52.29 9.08 -34.21
C PHE A 449 -52.53 7.64 -34.70
N GLN A 450 -51.91 6.64 -34.05
CA GLN A 450 -52.17 5.24 -34.36
C GLN A 450 -53.65 4.88 -34.14
N THR A 451 -54.23 5.35 -33.04
CA THR A 451 -55.65 5.08 -32.70
C THR A 451 -56.58 5.68 -33.75
N ALA A 452 -56.33 6.93 -34.15
CA ALA A 452 -57.10 7.57 -35.22
C ALA A 452 -56.95 6.83 -36.56
N LEU A 453 -55.76 6.34 -36.91
CA LEU A 453 -55.55 5.51 -38.09
C LEU A 453 -56.36 4.21 -38.03
N ASP A 454 -56.33 3.52 -36.89
CA ASP A 454 -57.06 2.27 -36.67
C ASP A 454 -58.58 2.50 -36.80
N GLU A 455 -59.11 3.65 -36.35
CA GLU A 455 -60.52 4.01 -36.51
C GLU A 455 -60.93 4.21 -37.97
N VAL A 456 -60.11 4.93 -38.75
CA VAL A 456 -60.39 5.13 -40.19
C VAL A 456 -60.27 3.80 -40.96
N ILE A 457 -59.30 2.95 -40.62
CA ILE A 457 -59.19 1.61 -41.21
C ILE A 457 -60.41 0.75 -40.85
N ARG A 458 -60.91 0.85 -39.61
CA ARG A 458 -62.12 0.13 -39.19
C ARG A 458 -63.34 0.56 -40.03
N LEU A 459 -63.47 1.85 -40.35
CA LEU A 459 -64.49 2.32 -41.29
C LEU A 459 -64.31 1.71 -42.68
N GLN A 460 -63.08 1.69 -43.21
CA GLN A 460 -62.80 1.05 -44.51
C GLN A 460 -63.19 -0.43 -44.50
N ASP A 461 -62.86 -1.16 -43.44
CA ASP A 461 -63.19 -2.58 -43.32
C ASP A 461 -64.70 -2.82 -43.19
N GLN A 462 -65.43 -1.93 -42.49
CA GLN A 462 -66.88 -2.00 -42.43
C GLN A 462 -67.52 -1.75 -43.80
N ILE A 463 -67.04 -0.77 -44.55
CA ILE A 463 -67.48 -0.52 -45.93
C ILE A 463 -67.25 -1.76 -46.79
N LYS A 464 -66.06 -2.37 -46.74
CA LYS A 464 -65.77 -3.62 -47.47
C LYS A 464 -66.73 -4.75 -47.09
N ALA A 465 -67.10 -4.87 -45.82
CA ALA A 465 -68.05 -5.88 -45.35
C ALA A 465 -69.46 -5.63 -45.91
N LEU A 466 -69.93 -4.38 -45.87
CA LEU A 466 -71.23 -3.98 -46.41
C LEU A 466 -71.30 -4.16 -47.94
N THR A 467 -70.20 -3.90 -48.65
CA THR A 467 -70.09 -4.16 -50.07
C THR A 467 -70.28 -5.65 -50.41
N LYS A 468 -69.85 -6.56 -49.54
CA LYS A 468 -70.01 -8.01 -49.70
C LYS A 468 -71.37 -8.55 -49.22
N ARG A 469 -72.12 -7.78 -48.43
CA ARG A 469 -73.42 -8.21 -47.87
C ARG A 469 -74.51 -8.29 -48.94
N GLU A 470 -75.35 -9.33 -48.92
CA GLU A 470 -76.38 -9.52 -49.97
C GLU A 470 -77.53 -8.50 -49.88
N ASP A 471 -77.93 -8.08 -48.67
CA ASP A 471 -79.01 -7.12 -48.46
C ASP A 471 -78.53 -5.87 -47.70
N THR A 472 -78.49 -4.75 -48.42
CA THR A 472 -78.14 -3.40 -47.94
C THR A 472 -79.25 -2.39 -48.21
N LYS A 473 -80.46 -2.81 -48.64
CA LYS A 473 -81.48 -1.90 -49.19
C LYS A 473 -81.96 -0.85 -48.19
N GLU A 474 -82.25 -1.23 -46.95
CA GLU A 474 -82.71 -0.30 -45.92
C GLU A 474 -81.58 0.65 -45.46
N LEU A 475 -80.34 0.15 -45.42
CA LEU A 475 -79.17 1.00 -45.15
C LEU A 475 -78.99 2.03 -46.28
N GLU A 476 -79.02 1.61 -47.54
CA GLU A 476 -78.89 2.51 -48.69
C GLU A 476 -80.01 3.55 -48.78
N LYS A 477 -81.25 3.16 -48.43
CA LYS A 477 -82.38 4.09 -48.34
C LYS A 477 -82.18 5.13 -47.24
N THR A 478 -81.53 4.75 -46.14
CA THR A 478 -81.17 5.65 -45.04
C THR A 478 -80.05 6.59 -45.48
N LEU A 479 -78.95 6.04 -46.00
CA LEU A 479 -77.79 6.79 -46.47
C LEU A 479 -78.14 7.81 -47.55
N LYS A 480 -79.04 7.47 -48.48
CA LYS A 480 -79.53 8.38 -49.54
C LYS A 480 -80.12 9.70 -49.00
N LYS A 481 -80.66 9.70 -47.79
CA LYS A 481 -81.33 10.86 -47.18
C LYS A 481 -80.41 11.68 -46.27
N MET A 482 -79.15 11.27 -46.11
CA MET A 482 -78.21 11.90 -45.20
C MET A 482 -77.28 12.84 -45.98
N GLU A 483 -77.07 14.04 -45.44
CA GLU A 483 -76.15 15.03 -45.99
C GLU A 483 -74.96 15.32 -45.05
N ASP A 484 -75.10 15.05 -43.75
CA ASP A 484 -74.04 15.28 -42.76
C ASP A 484 -73.00 14.15 -42.79
N ALA A 485 -71.76 14.48 -43.14
CA ALA A 485 -70.68 13.51 -43.33
C ALA A 485 -70.33 12.74 -42.04
N SER A 486 -70.46 13.36 -40.86
CA SER A 486 -70.22 12.69 -39.58
C SER A 486 -71.31 11.66 -39.26
N ALA A 487 -72.57 12.02 -39.50
CA ALA A 487 -73.71 11.12 -39.33
C ALA A 487 -73.66 9.96 -40.33
N ILE A 488 -73.24 10.21 -41.58
CA ILE A 488 -73.02 9.18 -42.59
C ILE A 488 -71.94 8.19 -42.12
N SER A 489 -70.78 8.70 -41.69
CA SER A 489 -69.68 7.88 -41.13
C SER A 489 -70.17 6.99 -39.98
N LYS A 490 -70.87 7.56 -38.99
CA LYS A 490 -71.44 6.81 -37.86
C LYS A 490 -72.47 5.76 -38.28
N THR A 491 -73.28 6.06 -39.29
CA THR A 491 -74.31 5.14 -39.79
C THR A 491 -73.70 3.95 -40.51
N ILE A 492 -72.67 4.19 -41.33
CA ILE A 492 -71.87 3.11 -41.97
C ILE A 492 -71.20 2.25 -40.89
N MET A 493 -70.67 2.87 -39.84
CA MET A 493 -70.03 2.16 -38.73
C MET A 493 -70.99 1.30 -37.90
N ALA A 494 -72.29 1.62 -37.89
CA ALA A 494 -73.30 0.93 -37.08
C ALA A 494 -74.06 -0.18 -37.83
N GLY A 495 -74.10 -0.14 -39.16
CA GLY A 495 -74.80 -1.10 -40.02
C GLY A 495 -73.91 -2.22 -40.50
#